data_AF-A0A845FP58-F1
#
_entry.id   AF-A0A845FP58-F1
#
_cell.length_a   1.000
_cell.length_b   1.000
_cell.length_c   1.000
_cell.angle_alpha   90.00
_cell.angle_beta   90.00
_cell.angle_gamma   90.00
#
_symmetry.space_group_name_H-M   'P 1'
#
loop_
_entity.id
_entity.type
_entity.pdbx_description
1 polymer ?
#
loop_
_entity_poly.entity_id
_entity_poly.type
_entity_poly.pdbx_seq_one_letter_code
_entity_poly.pdbx_strand_id
1 'polypeptide(L)'
;MTPSLYEIVELADGRIGLRRAGEDGEPLIAVHFSQEAQEHLQDIRFDVAKVMIEAGLEAVGDLIEEEDEVSFQLDSQERTLH
;
A
#
# COMPACT_ATOMS: atom_id res chain seq x y z
N MET A 1 3.06 24.12 -0.79
CA MET A 1 2.58 22.83 -0.25
C MET A 1 3.74 22.24 0.54
N THR A 2 3.63 22.14 1.86
CA THR A 2 4.56 21.30 2.63
C THR A 2 4.38 19.86 2.16
N PRO A 3 5.47 19.09 1.88
CA PRO A 3 5.32 17.69 1.54
C PRO A 3 4.58 17.01 2.70
N SER A 4 3.42 16.43 2.41
CA SER A 4 2.71 15.64 3.40
C SER A 4 3.52 14.38 3.62
N LEU A 5 4.10 14.25 4.80
CA LEU A 5 4.75 13.02 5.21
C LEU A 5 3.68 11.94 5.36
N TYR A 6 3.96 10.72 4.90
CA TYR A 6 3.09 9.57 5.14
C TYR A 6 3.66 8.71 6.27
N GLU A 7 2.77 8.08 7.03
CA GLU A 7 3.11 7.14 8.08
C GLU A 7 2.34 5.82 7.90
N ILE A 8 2.99 4.72 8.26
CA ILE A 8 2.39 3.39 8.32
C ILE A 8 2.02 3.12 9.78
N VAL A 9 0.75 2.84 10.04
CA VAL A 9 0.20 2.67 11.39
C VAL A 9 -0.60 1.39 11.48
N GLU A 10 -0.67 0.80 12.67
CA GLU A 10 -1.64 -0.24 12.98
C GLU A 10 -2.94 0.41 13.45
N LEU A 11 -4.04 0.05 12.80
CA LEU A 11 -5.38 0.55 13.11
C LEU A 11 -5.98 -0.23 14.30
N ALA A 12 -6.99 0.35 14.93
CA ALA A 12 -7.66 -0.26 16.07
C ALA A 12 -8.31 -1.63 15.77
N ASP A 13 -8.58 -1.92 14.49
CA ASP A 13 -9.12 -3.20 14.02
C ASP A 13 -8.04 -4.20 13.60
N GLY A 14 -6.76 -3.90 13.83
CA GLY A 14 -5.61 -4.76 13.52
C GLY A 14 -5.18 -4.75 12.06
N ARG A 15 -5.79 -3.92 11.21
CA ARG A 15 -5.29 -3.65 9.85
C ARG A 15 -4.09 -2.70 9.90
N ILE A 16 -3.29 -2.72 8.85
CA ILE A 16 -2.12 -1.85 8.72
C ILE A 16 -2.41 -0.82 7.63
N GLY A 17 -2.38 0.46 7.99
CA GLY A 17 -2.78 1.56 7.12
C GLY A 17 -1.66 2.53 6.79
N LEU A 18 -1.66 3.06 5.57
CA LEU A 18 -0.86 4.22 5.17
C LEU A 18 -1.73 5.48 5.29
N ARG A 19 -1.30 6.49 6.04
CA ARG A 19 -2.05 7.76 6.20
C ARG A 19 -1.13 8.98 6.20
N ARG A 20 -1.73 10.17 6.09
CA ARG A 20 -0.99 11.44 6.24
C ARG A 20 -0.56 11.61 7.69
N ALA A 21 0.71 11.90 7.91
CA ALA A 21 1.25 12.12 9.24
C ALA A 21 0.58 13.33 9.89
N GLY A 22 0.12 13.15 11.13
CA GLY A 22 -0.59 14.19 11.89
C GLY A 22 -2.09 14.29 11.59
N GLU A 23 -2.64 13.39 10.77
CA GLU A 23 -4.09 13.27 10.54
C GLU A 23 -4.60 11.91 11.06
N ASP A 24 -5.65 11.93 11.88
CA ASP A 24 -6.36 10.72 12.33
C ASP A 24 -7.52 10.33 11.39
N GLY A 25 -7.37 10.67 10.11
CA GLY A 25 -8.36 10.41 9.06
C GLY A 25 -8.38 8.97 8.55
N GLU A 26 -9.22 8.74 7.55
CA GLU A 26 -9.27 7.47 6.83
C GLU A 26 -7.92 7.17 6.17
N PRO A 27 -7.39 5.95 6.32
CA PRO A 27 -6.14 5.57 5.67
C PRO A 27 -6.30 5.59 4.14
N LEU A 28 -5.24 5.99 3.45
CA LEU A 28 -5.18 5.99 1.99
C LEU A 28 -5.21 4.56 1.44
N ILE A 29 -4.56 3.64 2.15
CA ILE A 29 -4.48 2.21 1.85
C ILE A 29 -4.56 1.46 3.17
N ALA A 30 -5.28 0.34 3.23
CA ALA A 30 -5.31 -0.55 4.37
C ALA A 30 -5.07 -2.00 3.94
N VAL A 31 -4.05 -2.63 4.53
CA VAL A 31 -3.73 -4.05 4.34
C VAL A 31 -4.47 -4.86 5.38
N HIS A 32 -5.23 -5.85 4.92
CA HIS A 32 -5.93 -6.80 5.77
C HIS A 32 -5.41 -8.21 5.50
N PHE A 33 -4.80 -8.81 6.52
CA PHE A 33 -4.38 -10.20 6.49
C PHE A 33 -5.54 -11.10 6.90
N SER A 34 -5.76 -12.18 6.14
CA SER A 34 -6.67 -13.24 6.56
C SER A 34 -6.24 -13.85 7.89
N GLN A 35 -7.15 -14.50 8.60
CA GLN A 35 -6.84 -15.16 9.86
C GLN A 35 -5.67 -16.16 9.72
N GLU A 36 -5.70 -16.97 8.66
CA GLU A 36 -4.62 -17.90 8.34
C GLU A 36 -3.27 -17.18 8.19
N ALA A 37 -3.22 -16.10 7.39
CA ALA A 37 -2.00 -15.32 7.22
C ALA A 37 -1.52 -14.68 8.53
N GLN A 38 -2.44 -14.26 9.41
CA GLN A 38 -2.07 -13.73 10.73
C GLN A 38 -1.44 -14.80 11.62
N GLU A 39 -1.94 -16.04 11.59
CA GLU A 39 -1.38 -17.16 12.36
C GLU A 39 0.01 -17.57 11.84
N HIS A 40 0.24 -17.45 10.53
CA HIS A 40 1.54 -17.73 9.90
C HIS A 40 2.56 -16.61 10.10
N LEU A 41 2.14 -15.35 9.95
CA LEU A 41 3.04 -14.19 9.99
C LEU A 41 3.26 -13.67 11.41
N GLN A 42 2.30 -13.83 12.33
CA GLN A 42 2.44 -13.45 13.74
C GLN A 42 3.03 -12.03 13.89
N ASP A 43 4.18 -11.92 14.55
CA ASP A 43 4.87 -10.67 14.85
C ASP A 43 5.48 -9.99 13.61
N ILE A 44 5.76 -10.74 12.53
CA ILE A 44 6.36 -10.17 11.31
C ILE A 44 5.33 -9.56 10.36
N ARG A 45 4.03 -9.65 10.67
CA ARG A 45 2.94 -9.10 9.85
C ARG A 45 3.14 -7.61 9.54
N PHE A 46 3.60 -6.84 10.53
CA PHE A 46 3.83 -5.41 10.37
C PHE A 46 4.94 -5.11 9.36
N ASP A 47 6.06 -5.83 9.49
CA ASP A 47 7.20 -5.69 8.58
C ASP A 47 6.85 -6.10 7.15
N VAL A 48 6.06 -7.17 7.00
CA VAL A 48 5.56 -7.61 5.69
C VAL A 48 4.71 -6.53 5.05
N ALA A 49 3.74 -5.96 5.77
CA ALA A 49 2.89 -4.89 5.24
C ALA A 49 3.71 -3.66 4.86
N LYS A 50 4.71 -3.30 5.67
CA LYS A 50 5.62 -2.20 5.39
C LYS A 50 6.35 -2.41 4.06
N VAL A 51 6.99 -3.56 3.87
CA VAL A 51 7.70 -3.88 2.62
C VAL A 51 6.74 -3.88 1.43
N MET A 52 5.53 -4.41 1.58
CA MET A 52 4.51 -4.39 0.51
C MET A 52 4.11 -2.96 0.11
N ILE A 53 3.92 -2.07 1.09
CA ILE A 53 3.56 -0.68 0.84
C ILE A 53 4.73 0.07 0.18
N GLU A 54 5.96 -0.13 0.67
CA GLU A 54 7.17 0.46 0.10
C GLU A 54 7.37 0.02 -1.37
N ALA A 55 7.27 -1.29 -1.64
CA ALA A 55 7.38 -1.84 -2.99
C ALA A 55 6.27 -1.34 -3.93
N GLY A 56 5.04 -1.18 -3.42
CA GLY A 56 3.95 -0.61 -4.20
C GLY A 56 4.19 0.85 -4.56
N LEU A 57 4.79 1.63 -3.66
CA LEU A 57 5.10 3.03 -3.90
C LEU A 57 6.24 3.19 -4.93
N GLU A 58 7.25 2.33 -4.86
CA GLU A 58 8.33 2.23 -5.85
C GLU A 58 7.77 1.88 -7.23
N ALA A 59 6.96 0.82 -7.34
CA ALA A 59 6.37 0.39 -8.59
C ALA A 59 5.46 1.45 -9.24
N VAL A 60 4.72 2.23 -8.43
CA VAL A 60 3.92 3.36 -8.94
C VAL A 60 4.82 4.50 -9.42
N GLY A 61 5.95 4.74 -8.76
CA GLY A 61 6.95 5.70 -9.23
C GLY A 61 7.45 5.33 -10.62
N ASP A 62 7.88 4.08 -10.80
CA ASP A 62 8.35 3.56 -12.08
C ASP A 62 7.26 3.65 -13.17
N LEU A 63 6.01 3.31 -12.83
CA LEU A 63 4.87 3.42 -13.75
C LEU A 63 4.61 4.86 -14.19
N ILE A 64 4.71 5.86 -13.30
CA ILE A 64 4.52 7.27 -13.65
C ILE A 64 5.66 7.75 -14.55
N GLU A 65 6.90 7.33 -14.27
CA GLU A 65 8.06 7.62 -15.13
C GLU A 65 7.91 6.98 -16.52
N GLU A 66 7.37 5.76 -16.59
CA GLU A 66 7.03 5.07 -17.85
C GLU A 66 5.82 5.69 -18.57
N GLU A 67 4.79 6.17 -17.86
CA GLU A 67 3.59 6.80 -18.43
C GLU A 67 3.90 8.17 -19.06
N ASP A 68 4.86 8.92 -18.54
CA ASP A 68 5.41 10.12 -19.20
C ASP A 68 6.09 9.77 -20.55
N GLU A 69 6.53 8.51 -20.75
CA GLU A 69 7.06 8.00 -22.03
C GLU A 69 6.00 7.27 -22.90
N VAL A 70 4.90 6.76 -22.33
CA VAL A 70 3.94 5.89 -23.02
C VAL A 70 2.48 6.30 -22.77
N SER A 71 2.00 7.32 -23.48
CA SER A 71 0.57 7.60 -23.60
C SER A 71 -0.14 6.56 -24.50
N PHE A 72 -0.21 5.28 -24.13
CA PHE A 72 -0.94 4.28 -24.93
C PHE A 72 -1.72 3.26 -24.09
N GLN A 73 -3.06 3.44 -24.12
CA GLN A 73 -4.11 2.43 -24.07
C GLN A 73 -4.14 1.48 -22.85
N LEU A 74 -4.78 1.93 -21.78
CA LEU A 74 -5.34 1.03 -20.76
C LEU A 74 -6.68 0.48 -21.24
N ASP A 75 -6.64 -0.65 -21.95
CA ASP A 75 -7.81 -1.52 -22.11
C ASP A 75 -8.06 -2.18 -20.74
N SER A 76 -9.22 -1.88 -20.17
CA SER A 76 -9.65 -2.31 -18.85
C SER A 76 -9.85 -3.83 -18.86
N GLN A 77 -8.85 -4.59 -18.42
CA GLN A 77 -9.01 -6.01 -18.14
C GLN A 77 -8.52 -6.30 -16.72
N GLU A 78 -9.46 -6.75 -15.88
CA GLU A 78 -9.21 -7.28 -14.54
C GLU A 78 -8.14 -8.38 -14.61
N ARG A 79 -6.93 -8.06 -14.15
CA ARG A 79 -5.83 -9.03 -14.06
C ARG A 79 -5.93 -9.74 -12.72
N THR A 80 -6.47 -10.96 -12.71
CA THR A 80 -6.28 -11.90 -11.60
C THR A 80 -4.96 -12.64 -11.86
N LEU A 81 -3.96 -12.46 -10.99
CA LEU A 81 -2.74 -13.28 -10.98
C LEU A 81 -3.07 -14.62 -10.30
N HIS A 82 -2.65 -15.73 -10.92
CA HIS A 82 -2.78 -17.10 -10.39
C HIS A 82 -1.43 -17.60 -9.86
#